data_AF-A0A0D0KUG9-F1
#
_entry.id   AF-A0A0D0KUG9-F1
#
_cell.length_a   1.000
_cell.length_b   1.000
_cell.length_c   1.000
_cell.angle_alpha   90.00
_cell.angle_beta   90.00
_cell.angle_gamma   90.00
#
_symmetry.space_group_name_H-M   'P 1'
#
loop_
_entity.id
_entity.type
_entity.pdbx_description
1 polymer ?
#
loop_
_entity_poly.entity_id
_entity_poly.type
_entity_poly.pdbx_seq_one_letter_code
_entity_poly.pdbx_strand_id
1 'polypeptide(L)'
;MSVGSTKLMPMWKKTIAWTIGTASATGVVVFGVLGLIHHWGSGQFGPLAAWVSGAGTLAAVTIALWQAQRTNQRAVEDARNAEERLDEERKRHKEQLQAQRVAVMRREQIEAGKEIAASLRQIWRLTDNFTWSFRLESESDIAKDTYLDGVTDYSDVFSSTEHSIELARLGIFDETLLGNVETGLKRARKLRGEIVGVGLAQLVNWDSYDNSYEEVGESVRIITTYLNAALNPVYLRYIRKQLDEDNFESSV
;
A
#
# COMPACT_ATOMS: atom_id res chain seq x y z
N MET A 1 26.64 -9.86 -7.68
CA MET A 1 27.59 -10.75 -8.37
C MET A 1 26.85 -12.03 -8.72
N SER A 2 26.44 -12.19 -9.98
CA SER A 2 25.73 -13.37 -10.47
C SER A 2 26.74 -14.45 -10.80
N VAL A 3 26.75 -15.54 -10.05
CA VAL A 3 27.58 -16.72 -10.33
C VAL A 3 27.00 -17.39 -11.57
N GLY A 4 27.73 -17.31 -12.68
CA GLY A 4 27.37 -17.93 -13.95
C GLY A 4 27.24 -19.44 -13.78
N SER A 5 25.99 -19.93 -13.80
CA SER A 5 25.66 -21.35 -13.84
C SER A 5 26.19 -21.96 -15.14
N THR A 6 27.36 -22.59 -15.05
CA THR A 6 27.86 -23.47 -16.10
C THR A 6 26.96 -24.71 -16.13
N LYS A 7 25.97 -24.71 -17.04
CA LYS A 7 25.12 -25.87 -17.33
C LYS A 7 26.01 -27.07 -17.65
N LEU A 8 26.20 -27.95 -16.66
CA LEU A 8 26.82 -29.26 -16.81
C LEU A 8 26.05 -30.01 -17.90
N MET A 9 26.67 -30.18 -19.07
CA MET A 9 26.14 -31.10 -20.07
C MET A 9 26.08 -32.50 -19.44
N PRO A 10 24.94 -33.20 -19.52
CA PRO A 10 24.81 -34.52 -18.94
C PRO A 10 25.81 -35.47 -19.60
N MET A 11 26.60 -36.19 -18.78
CA MET A 11 27.81 -36.91 -19.21
C MET A 11 27.56 -37.87 -20.37
N TRP A 12 26.37 -38.48 -20.47
CA TRP A 12 26.02 -39.40 -21.55
C TRP A 12 26.08 -38.79 -22.95
N LYS A 13 25.86 -37.47 -23.10
CA LYS A 13 25.98 -36.80 -24.41
C LYS A 13 27.43 -36.69 -24.87
N LYS A 14 28.37 -36.52 -23.95
CA LYS A 14 29.80 -36.50 -24.27
C LYS A 14 30.26 -37.88 -24.71
N THR A 15 29.77 -38.94 -24.07
CA THR A 15 30.10 -40.32 -24.42
C THR A 15 29.57 -40.70 -25.80
N ILE A 16 28.32 -40.33 -26.14
CA ILE A 16 27.75 -40.59 -27.46
C ILE A 16 28.47 -39.81 -28.57
N ALA A 17 28.81 -38.54 -28.35
CA ALA A 17 29.54 -37.75 -29.34
C ALA A 17 30.93 -38.34 -29.63
N TRP A 18 31.63 -38.79 -28.58
CA TRP A 18 32.93 -39.46 -28.73
C TRP A 18 32.81 -40.79 -29.47
N THR A 19 31.86 -41.65 -29.11
CA THR A 19 31.73 -42.97 -29.75
C THR A 19 31.33 -42.87 -31.21
N ILE A 20 30.43 -41.95 -31.58
CA ILE A 20 30.06 -41.69 -32.98
C ILE A 20 31.26 -41.14 -33.75
N GLY A 21 32.02 -40.20 -33.17
CA GLY A 21 33.24 -39.66 -33.78
C GLY A 21 34.32 -40.71 -34.02
N THR A 22 34.58 -41.58 -33.04
CA THR A 22 35.57 -42.66 -33.18
C THR A 22 35.10 -43.76 -34.12
N ALA A 23 33.82 -44.13 -34.10
CA ALA A 23 33.29 -45.17 -34.98
C ALA A 23 33.28 -44.74 -36.44
N SER A 24 32.96 -43.48 -36.73
CA SER A 24 33.02 -42.93 -38.10
C SER A 24 34.45 -42.85 -38.62
N ALA A 25 35.40 -42.35 -37.82
CA ALA A 25 36.81 -42.33 -38.18
C ALA A 25 37.37 -43.74 -38.44
N THR A 26 37.04 -44.70 -37.58
CA THR A 26 37.48 -46.10 -37.74
C THR A 26 36.83 -46.76 -38.96
N GLY A 27 35.56 -46.49 -39.21
CA GLY A 27 34.83 -46.95 -40.38
C GLY A 27 35.47 -46.48 -41.68
N VAL A 28 35.83 -45.20 -41.79
CA VAL A 28 36.51 -44.64 -42.98
C VAL A 28 37.87 -45.29 -43.22
N VAL A 29 38.66 -45.51 -42.16
CA VAL A 29 39.99 -46.14 -42.26
C VAL A 29 39.87 -47.60 -42.69
N VAL A 30 39.00 -48.39 -42.07
CA VAL A 30 38.80 -49.80 -42.41
C VAL A 30 38.25 -49.97 -43.83
N PHE A 31 37.33 -49.10 -44.26
CA PHE A 31 36.82 -49.11 -45.63
C PHE A 31 37.89 -48.74 -46.66
N GLY A 32 38.73 -47.74 -46.36
CA GLY A 32 39.86 -47.36 -47.20
C GLY A 32 40.87 -48.49 -47.37
N VAL A 33 41.17 -49.22 -46.29
CA VAL A 33 42.09 -50.37 -46.30
C VAL A 33 41.49 -51.56 -47.09
N LEU A 34 40.22 -51.89 -46.90
CA LEU A 34 39.57 -52.98 -47.64
C LEU A 34 39.43 -52.68 -49.15
N GLY A 35 39.14 -51.41 -49.49
CA GLY A 35 39.10 -50.96 -50.88
C GLY A 35 40.44 -51.09 -51.60
N LEU A 36 41.56 -50.85 -50.89
CA LEU A 36 42.91 -51.05 -51.41
C LEU A 36 43.23 -52.54 -51.61
N ILE A 37 42.82 -53.41 -50.67
CA ILE A 37 43.12 -54.86 -50.71
C ILE A 37 42.35 -55.58 -51.83
N HIS A 38 41.10 -55.19 -52.13
CA HIS A 38 40.28 -55.87 -53.14
C HIS A 38 40.36 -55.30 -54.56
N HIS A 39 41.26 -54.34 -54.82
CA HIS A 39 41.51 -53.77 -56.16
C HIS A 39 40.22 -53.33 -56.88
N TRP A 40 39.33 -52.68 -56.14
CA TRP A 40 38.09 -52.17 -56.71
C TRP A 40 38.43 -51.12 -57.78
N GLY A 41 38.04 -51.37 -59.02
CA GLY A 41 38.23 -50.41 -60.12
C GLY A 41 37.47 -49.12 -59.84
N SER A 42 38.01 -47.98 -60.27
CA SER A 42 37.44 -46.63 -60.05
C SER A 42 35.95 -46.49 -60.40
N GLY A 43 35.42 -47.35 -61.29
CA GLY A 43 34.01 -47.40 -61.66
C GLY A 43 33.04 -47.86 -60.55
N GLN A 44 33.49 -48.56 -59.50
CA GLN A 44 32.62 -49.09 -58.44
C GLN A 44 32.54 -48.21 -57.18
N PHE A 45 33.52 -47.33 -56.96
CA PHE A 45 33.49 -46.37 -55.86
C PHE A 45 32.44 -45.26 -56.06
N GLY A 46 32.15 -44.88 -57.32
CA GLY A 46 31.19 -43.83 -57.64
C GLY A 46 29.80 -44.07 -57.05
N PRO A 47 29.17 -45.23 -57.31
CA PRO A 47 27.85 -45.55 -56.76
C PRO A 47 27.85 -45.62 -55.23
N LEU A 48 28.83 -46.29 -54.62
CA LEU A 48 28.85 -46.46 -53.16
C LEU A 48 29.08 -45.13 -52.43
N ALA A 49 30.01 -44.29 -52.92
CA ALA A 49 30.26 -42.98 -52.35
C ALA A 49 29.01 -42.09 -52.41
N ALA A 50 28.24 -42.16 -53.51
CA ALA A 50 26.99 -41.44 -53.66
C ALA A 50 25.92 -41.89 -52.64
N TRP A 51 25.80 -43.20 -52.39
CA TRP A 51 24.89 -43.73 -51.36
C TRP A 51 25.29 -43.30 -49.95
N VAL A 52 26.59 -43.36 -49.62
CA VAL A 52 27.09 -42.94 -48.30
C VAL A 52 26.90 -41.44 -48.08
N SER A 53 27.20 -40.61 -49.09
CA SER A 53 26.95 -39.16 -48.99
C SER A 53 25.47 -38.84 -48.85
N GLY A 54 24.60 -39.52 -49.59
CA GLY A 54 23.15 -39.34 -49.50
C GLY A 54 22.59 -39.71 -48.13
N ALA A 55 23.05 -40.83 -47.55
CA ALA A 55 22.67 -41.25 -46.20
C ALA A 55 23.16 -40.26 -45.12
N GLY A 56 24.39 -39.75 -45.26
CA GLY A 56 24.95 -38.74 -44.36
C GLY A 56 24.16 -37.43 -44.37
N THR A 57 23.82 -36.91 -45.55
CA THR A 57 23.00 -35.70 -45.69
C THR A 57 21.61 -35.91 -45.12
N LEU A 58 20.97 -37.04 -45.40
CA LEU A 58 19.65 -37.36 -44.84
C LEU A 58 19.68 -37.35 -43.31
N ALA A 59 20.66 -38.03 -42.70
CA ALA A 59 20.82 -38.08 -41.24
C ALA A 59 21.05 -36.67 -40.65
N ALA A 60 21.87 -35.84 -41.30
CA ALA A 60 22.10 -34.46 -40.88
C ALA A 60 20.81 -33.62 -40.91
N VAL A 61 20.01 -33.73 -41.97
CA VAL A 61 18.71 -33.04 -42.08
C VAL A 61 17.73 -33.52 -41.01
N THR A 62 17.66 -34.83 -40.74
CA THR A 62 16.80 -35.38 -39.68
C THR A 62 17.20 -34.85 -38.30
N ILE A 63 18.49 -34.80 -37.99
CA ILE A 63 18.99 -34.25 -36.73
C ILE A 63 18.68 -32.75 -36.64
N ALA A 64 18.89 -32.00 -37.72
CA ALA A 64 18.59 -30.57 -37.76
C ALA A 64 17.09 -30.30 -37.54
N LEU A 65 16.21 -31.08 -38.19
CA LEU A 65 14.76 -30.96 -38.03
C LEU A 65 14.32 -31.31 -36.60
N TRP A 66 14.89 -32.36 -36.01
CA TRP A 66 14.63 -32.74 -34.62
C TRP A 66 15.09 -31.66 -33.62
N GLN A 67 16.28 -31.08 -33.85
CA GLN A 67 16.77 -29.98 -33.03
C GLN A 67 15.89 -28.74 -33.16
N ALA A 68 15.48 -28.38 -34.38
CA ALA A 68 14.58 -27.25 -34.64
C ALA A 68 13.21 -27.43 -33.95
N GLN A 69 12.65 -28.65 -34.01
CA GLN A 69 11.39 -28.96 -33.33
C GLN A 69 11.53 -28.81 -31.80
N ARG A 70 12.65 -29.29 -31.24
CA ARG A 70 12.92 -29.20 -29.79
C ARG A 70 13.17 -27.76 -29.34
N THR A 71 13.83 -26.93 -30.15
CA THR A 71 14.02 -25.50 -29.83
C THR A 71 12.71 -24.74 -29.88
N ASN A 72 11.83 -25.04 -30.83
CA ASN A 72 10.50 -24.42 -30.90
C ASN A 72 9.64 -24.77 -29.69
N GLN A 73 9.64 -26.03 -29.25
CA GLN A 73 8.91 -26.44 -28.04
C GLN A 73 9.40 -25.69 -26.79
N ARG A 74 10.72 -25.55 -26.63
CA ARG A 74 11.29 -24.78 -25.53
C ARG A 74 10.97 -23.29 -25.63
N ALA A 75 11.01 -22.71 -26.81
CA ALA A 75 10.66 -21.31 -27.01
C ALA A 75 9.20 -21.02 -26.62
N VAL A 76 8.28 -21.93 -26.93
CA VAL A 76 6.86 -21.82 -26.51
C VAL A 76 6.71 -21.95 -24.99
N GLU A 77 7.39 -22.91 -24.38
CA GLU A 77 7.37 -23.10 -22.92
C GLU A 77 8.01 -21.92 -22.19
N ASP A 78 9.14 -21.41 -22.68
CA ASP A 78 9.82 -20.23 -22.15
C ASP A 78 8.96 -18.97 -22.31
N ALA A 79 8.25 -18.82 -23.45
CA ALA A 79 7.31 -17.71 -23.67
C ALA A 79 6.14 -17.76 -22.69
N ARG A 80 5.55 -18.95 -22.48
CA ARG A 80 4.47 -19.15 -21.51
C ARG A 80 4.94 -18.87 -20.08
N ASN A 81 6.10 -19.40 -19.68
CA ASN A 81 6.67 -19.14 -18.36
C ASN A 81 6.99 -17.66 -18.16
N ALA A 82 7.42 -16.95 -19.22
CA ALA A 82 7.65 -15.50 -19.16
C ALA A 82 6.33 -14.73 -19.00
N GLU A 83 5.27 -15.13 -19.70
CA GLU A 83 3.93 -14.54 -19.56
C GLU A 83 3.37 -14.74 -18.15
N GLU A 84 3.45 -15.97 -17.60
CA GLU A 84 3.02 -16.27 -16.24
C GLU A 84 3.76 -15.40 -15.19
N ARG A 85 5.09 -15.21 -15.37
CA ARG A 85 5.87 -14.31 -14.49
C ARG A 85 5.46 -12.85 -14.62
N LEU A 86 5.20 -12.37 -15.83
CA LEU A 86 4.75 -10.99 -16.06
C LEU A 86 3.39 -10.74 -15.40
N ASP A 87 2.48 -11.71 -15.43
CA ASP A 87 1.19 -11.60 -14.77
C ASP A 87 1.30 -11.64 -13.24
N GLU A 88 2.17 -12.48 -12.69
CA GLU A 88 2.49 -12.46 -11.24
C GLU A 88 3.12 -11.13 -10.80
N GLU A 89 4.02 -10.55 -11.61
CA GLU A 89 4.60 -9.23 -11.35
C GLU A 89 3.56 -8.12 -11.42
N ARG A 90 2.66 -8.15 -12.41
CA ARG A 90 1.53 -7.21 -12.50
C ARG A 90 0.61 -7.32 -11.29
N LYS A 91 0.32 -8.53 -10.83
CA LYS A 91 -0.51 -8.76 -9.63
C LYS A 91 0.16 -8.18 -8.38
N ARG A 92 1.45 -8.49 -8.17
CA ARG A 92 2.24 -7.92 -7.06
C ARG A 92 2.29 -6.40 -7.11
N HIS A 93 2.47 -5.82 -8.29
CA HIS A 93 2.48 -4.37 -8.47
C HIS A 93 1.12 -3.73 -8.16
N LYS A 94 0.00 -4.36 -8.56
CA LYS A 94 -1.35 -3.90 -8.19
C LYS A 94 -1.57 -3.94 -6.69
N GLU A 95 -1.17 -5.03 -6.03
CA GLU A 95 -1.26 -5.18 -4.57
C GLU A 95 -0.42 -4.11 -3.85
N GLN A 96 0.79 -3.83 -4.33
CA GLN A 96 1.65 -2.76 -3.81
C GLN A 96 1.02 -1.38 -3.97
N LEU A 97 0.47 -1.05 -5.15
CA LEU A 97 -0.22 0.22 -5.37
C LEU A 97 -1.45 0.38 -4.47
N GLN A 98 -2.21 -0.69 -4.27
CA GLN A 98 -3.35 -0.68 -3.36
C GLN A 98 -2.91 -0.45 -1.91
N ALA A 99 -1.86 -1.14 -1.45
CA ALA A 99 -1.31 -0.94 -0.11
C ALA A 99 -0.79 0.50 0.09
N GLN A 100 -0.12 1.07 -0.93
CA GLN A 100 0.34 2.45 -0.90
C GLN A 100 -0.83 3.44 -0.84
N ARG A 101 -1.88 3.25 -1.63
CA ARG A 101 -3.09 4.10 -1.57
C ARG A 101 -3.73 4.08 -0.19
N VAL A 102 -3.88 2.89 0.41
CA VAL A 102 -4.42 2.76 1.77
C VAL A 102 -3.52 3.46 2.79
N ALA A 103 -2.20 3.37 2.66
CA ALA A 103 -1.27 4.07 3.54
C ALA A 103 -1.34 5.59 3.41
N VAL A 104 -1.49 6.11 2.18
CA VAL A 104 -1.68 7.55 1.91
C VAL A 104 -2.98 8.05 2.50
N MET A 105 -4.11 7.38 2.21
CA MET A 105 -5.42 7.76 2.77
C MET A 105 -5.41 7.77 4.30
N ARG A 106 -4.77 6.77 4.92
CA ARG A 106 -4.62 6.73 6.39
C ARG A 106 -3.81 7.91 6.92
N ARG A 107 -2.75 8.32 6.21
CA ARG A 107 -1.94 9.48 6.59
C ARG A 107 -2.74 10.77 6.48
N GLU A 108 -3.44 10.97 5.37
CA GLU A 108 -4.31 12.13 5.14
C GLU A 108 -5.40 12.23 6.22
N GLN A 109 -6.06 11.11 6.55
CA GLN A 109 -7.05 11.06 7.61
C GLN A 109 -6.48 11.44 8.99
N ILE A 110 -5.28 10.97 9.32
CA ILE A 110 -4.62 11.29 10.59
C ILE A 110 -4.26 12.77 10.64
N GLU A 111 -3.82 13.35 9.53
CA GLU A 111 -3.48 14.77 9.43
C GLU A 111 -4.72 15.65 9.58
N ALA A 112 -5.81 15.33 8.85
CA ALA A 112 -7.11 15.96 9.00
C ALA A 112 -7.63 15.88 10.45
N GLY A 113 -7.56 14.69 11.06
CA GLY A 113 -7.98 14.52 12.45
C GLY A 113 -7.15 15.36 13.43
N LYS A 114 -5.83 15.47 13.23
CA LYS A 114 -4.96 16.33 14.07
C LYS A 114 -5.33 17.79 13.94
N GLU A 115 -5.60 18.27 12.73
CA GLU A 115 -6.06 19.64 12.48
C GLU A 115 -7.38 19.91 13.21
N ILE A 116 -8.35 19.00 13.11
CA ILE A 116 -9.63 19.13 13.82
C ILE A 116 -9.45 19.17 15.34
N ALA A 117 -8.63 18.27 15.90
CA ALA A 117 -8.36 18.24 17.33
C ALA A 117 -7.66 19.53 17.81
N ALA A 118 -6.74 20.08 17.00
CA ALA A 118 -6.09 21.34 17.27
C ALA A 118 -7.07 22.53 17.22
N SER A 119 -7.93 22.58 16.21
CA SER A 119 -8.94 23.64 16.04
C SER A 119 -10.02 23.61 17.12
N LEU A 120 -10.51 22.43 17.52
CA LEU A 120 -11.43 22.30 18.66
C LEU A 120 -10.78 22.74 19.97
N ARG A 121 -9.49 22.38 20.18
CA ARG A 121 -8.73 22.86 21.34
C ARG A 121 -8.53 24.37 21.30
N GLN A 122 -8.34 24.95 20.12
CA GLN A 122 -8.26 26.40 19.95
C GLN A 122 -9.58 27.06 20.31
N ILE A 123 -10.73 26.56 19.85
CA ILE A 123 -12.06 27.03 20.27
C ILE A 123 -12.15 26.99 21.80
N TRP A 124 -11.87 25.84 22.40
CA TRP A 124 -11.92 25.66 23.86
C TRP A 124 -11.07 26.69 24.61
N ARG A 125 -9.82 26.92 24.18
CA ARG A 125 -8.93 27.92 24.80
C ARG A 125 -9.36 29.37 24.55
N LEU A 126 -9.84 29.68 23.34
CA LEU A 126 -10.32 31.02 23.00
C LEU A 126 -11.53 31.38 23.87
N THR A 127 -12.45 30.43 24.03
CA THR A 127 -13.63 30.58 24.88
C THR A 127 -13.26 30.78 26.34
N ASP A 128 -12.30 30.02 26.87
CA ASP A 128 -11.79 30.18 28.24
C ASP A 128 -11.19 31.58 28.46
N ASN A 129 -10.25 31.98 27.60
CA ASN A 129 -9.58 33.28 27.69
C ASN A 129 -10.57 34.45 27.58
N PHE A 130 -11.53 34.34 26.65
CA PHE A 130 -12.57 35.35 26.47
C PHE A 130 -13.42 35.48 27.72
N THR A 131 -14.01 34.37 28.20
CA THR A 131 -14.94 34.41 29.33
C THR A 131 -14.29 34.67 30.68
N TRP A 132 -13.04 34.23 30.90
CA TRP A 132 -12.29 34.50 32.13
C TRP A 132 -12.21 36.00 32.44
N SER A 133 -12.02 36.82 31.41
CA SER A 133 -11.93 38.27 31.53
C SER A 133 -13.22 38.90 32.09
N PHE A 134 -14.38 38.29 31.82
CA PHE A 134 -15.69 38.82 32.22
C PHE A 134 -16.25 38.16 33.48
N ARG A 135 -15.87 36.91 33.75
CA ARG A 135 -16.31 36.18 34.95
C ARG A 135 -15.91 36.90 36.24
N LEU A 136 -14.78 37.63 36.22
CA LEU A 136 -14.28 38.39 37.36
C LEU A 136 -14.89 39.79 37.48
N GLU A 137 -15.46 40.34 36.40
CA GLU A 137 -15.90 41.74 36.32
C GLU A 137 -17.42 41.90 36.09
N SER A 138 -18.19 40.83 36.29
CA SER A 138 -19.59 40.70 35.82
C SER A 138 -20.60 41.74 36.36
N GLU A 139 -20.23 42.53 37.38
CA GLU A 139 -21.10 43.55 37.97
C GLU A 139 -20.81 44.99 37.49
N SER A 140 -19.77 45.21 36.67
CA SER A 140 -19.41 46.55 36.18
C SER A 140 -20.05 46.87 34.82
N ASP A 141 -20.65 48.06 34.68
CA ASP A 141 -21.15 48.56 33.39
C ASP A 141 -20.04 48.60 32.32
N ILE A 142 -18.80 48.89 32.72
CA ILE A 142 -17.63 48.90 31.82
C ILE A 142 -17.34 47.50 31.26
N ALA A 143 -17.56 46.45 32.07
CA ALA A 143 -17.35 45.07 31.64
C ALA A 143 -18.40 44.64 30.61
N LYS A 144 -19.62 45.18 30.69
CA LYS A 144 -20.68 44.92 29.72
C LYS A 144 -20.36 45.52 28.35
N ASP A 145 -19.91 46.77 28.28
CA ASP A 145 -19.53 47.40 27.01
C ASP A 145 -18.32 46.67 26.40
N THR A 146 -17.30 46.36 27.22
CA THR A 146 -16.11 45.60 26.79
C THR A 146 -16.49 44.20 26.27
N TYR A 147 -17.49 43.56 26.89
CA TYR A 147 -18.02 42.27 26.43
C TYR A 147 -18.68 42.38 25.06
N LEU A 148 -19.53 43.38 24.85
CA LEU A 148 -20.23 43.59 23.60
C LEU A 148 -19.28 43.91 22.44
N ASP A 149 -18.21 44.64 22.72
CA ASP A 149 -17.16 44.89 21.72
C ASP A 149 -16.39 43.59 21.42
N GLY A 150 -15.98 42.85 22.45
CA GLY A 150 -15.19 41.62 22.29
C GLY A 150 -15.96 40.43 21.72
N VAL A 151 -17.28 40.34 21.92
CA VAL A 151 -18.08 39.18 21.48
C VAL A 151 -18.13 39.06 19.96
N THR A 152 -18.05 40.19 19.24
CA THR A 152 -18.00 40.21 17.78
C THR A 152 -16.71 39.56 17.28
N ASP A 153 -15.56 40.02 17.79
CA ASP A 153 -14.25 39.46 17.44
C ASP A 153 -14.14 37.98 17.81
N TYR A 154 -14.63 37.61 19.00
CA TYR A 154 -14.71 36.21 19.43
C TYR A 154 -15.54 35.37 18.45
N SER A 155 -16.74 35.85 18.09
CA SER A 155 -17.67 35.17 17.19
C SER A 155 -17.08 34.96 15.79
N ASP A 156 -16.30 35.92 15.30
CA ASP A 156 -15.62 35.84 14.01
C ASP A 156 -14.47 34.82 14.01
N VAL A 157 -13.60 34.87 15.03
CA VAL A 157 -12.50 33.88 15.18
C VAL A 157 -13.06 32.47 15.39
N PHE A 158 -14.14 32.35 16.17
CA PHE A 158 -14.85 31.08 16.35
C PHE A 158 -15.37 30.55 15.01
N SER A 159 -16.08 31.38 14.24
CA SER A 159 -16.66 30.98 12.95
C SER A 159 -15.59 30.57 11.94
N SER A 160 -14.46 31.29 11.92
CA SER A 160 -13.32 30.92 11.08
C SER A 160 -12.73 29.57 11.48
N THR A 161 -12.59 29.31 12.79
CA THR A 161 -12.04 28.04 13.29
C THR A 161 -13.00 26.88 13.04
N GLU A 162 -14.31 27.12 13.19
CA GLU A 162 -15.37 26.17 12.83
C GLU A 162 -15.30 25.80 11.35
N HIS A 163 -15.14 26.79 10.47
CA HIS A 163 -15.00 26.54 9.03
C HIS A 163 -13.76 25.69 8.70
N SER A 164 -12.63 25.94 9.35
CA SER A 164 -11.43 25.09 9.22
C SER A 164 -11.70 23.64 9.62
N ILE A 165 -12.46 23.40 10.70
CA ILE A 165 -12.86 22.05 11.10
C ILE A 165 -13.73 21.40 10.02
N GLU A 166 -14.70 22.12 9.46
CA GLU A 166 -15.58 21.60 8.41
C GLU A 166 -14.81 21.24 7.13
N LEU A 167 -13.78 22.02 6.77
CA LEU A 167 -12.88 21.68 5.65
C LEU A 167 -12.05 20.44 5.95
N ALA A 168 -11.40 20.38 7.12
CA ALA A 168 -10.59 19.23 7.52
C ALA A 168 -11.42 17.94 7.63
N ARG A 169 -12.71 18.05 8.00
CA ARG A 169 -13.65 16.92 8.08
C ARG A 169 -13.77 16.15 6.76
N LEU A 170 -13.59 16.82 5.60
CA LEU A 170 -13.63 16.17 4.28
C LEU A 170 -12.52 15.12 4.10
N GLY A 171 -11.43 15.20 4.85
CA GLY A 171 -10.35 14.23 4.84
C GLY A 171 -10.58 13.01 5.75
N ILE A 172 -11.72 12.93 6.44
CA ILE A 172 -12.01 11.83 7.37
C ILE A 172 -12.90 10.79 6.69
N PHE A 173 -12.37 9.57 6.57
CA PHE A 173 -13.09 8.42 5.99
C PHE A 173 -13.62 7.43 7.04
N ASP A 174 -13.17 7.55 8.29
CA ASP A 174 -13.59 6.68 9.39
C ASP A 174 -14.87 7.23 10.03
N GLU A 175 -15.95 6.45 9.95
CA GLU A 175 -17.29 6.85 10.42
C GLU A 175 -17.33 7.15 11.92
N THR A 176 -16.53 6.44 12.73
CA THR A 176 -16.51 6.64 14.18
C THR A 176 -15.83 7.96 14.52
N LEU A 177 -14.69 8.25 13.90
CA LEU A 177 -14.01 9.53 14.04
C LEU A 177 -14.88 10.68 13.53
N LEU A 178 -15.55 10.49 12.38
CA LEU A 178 -16.47 11.48 11.82
C LEU A 178 -17.61 11.81 12.78
N GLY A 179 -18.27 10.80 13.35
CA GLY A 179 -19.34 11.01 14.33
C GLY A 179 -18.88 11.73 15.61
N ASN A 180 -17.65 11.44 16.07
CA ASN A 180 -17.05 12.16 17.20
C ASN A 180 -16.77 13.64 16.85
N VAL A 181 -16.30 13.92 15.62
CA VAL A 181 -16.08 15.28 15.13
C VAL A 181 -17.38 16.06 15.02
N GLU A 182 -18.43 15.47 14.44
CA GLU A 182 -19.76 16.09 14.35
C GLU A 182 -20.35 16.41 15.72
N THR A 183 -20.19 15.49 16.67
CA THR A 183 -20.60 15.70 18.07
C THR A 183 -19.83 16.84 18.70
N GLY A 184 -18.50 16.89 18.51
CA GLY A 184 -17.65 17.98 19.00
C GLY A 184 -18.03 19.34 18.41
N LEU A 185 -18.30 19.41 17.10
CA LEU A 185 -18.79 20.62 16.42
C LEU A 185 -20.14 21.07 16.96
N LYS A 186 -21.09 20.15 17.17
CA LYS A 186 -22.41 20.45 17.74
C LYS A 186 -22.27 21.04 19.15
N ARG A 187 -21.43 20.45 19.99
CA ARG A 187 -21.12 20.94 21.35
C ARG A 187 -20.46 22.33 21.30
N ALA A 188 -19.51 22.54 20.39
CA ALA A 188 -18.87 23.83 20.19
C ALA A 188 -19.89 24.92 19.77
N ARG A 189 -20.78 24.61 18.82
CA ARG A 189 -21.85 25.54 18.40
C ARG A 189 -22.80 25.88 19.54
N LYS A 190 -23.16 24.89 20.38
CA LYS A 190 -23.96 25.10 21.59
C LYS A 190 -23.24 26.07 22.55
N LEU A 191 -21.96 25.82 22.84
CA LEU A 191 -21.12 26.70 23.68
C LEU A 191 -21.07 28.13 23.14
N ARG A 192 -20.89 28.31 21.82
CA ARG A 192 -20.98 29.64 21.18
C ARG A 192 -22.35 30.28 21.39
N GLY A 193 -23.43 29.51 21.22
CA GLY A 193 -24.80 29.99 21.42
C GLY A 193 -25.05 30.48 22.86
N GLU A 194 -24.43 29.85 23.85
CA GLU A 194 -24.51 30.27 25.26
C GLU A 194 -23.73 31.55 25.59
N ILE A 195 -22.78 31.93 24.73
CA ILE A 195 -22.00 33.18 24.85
C ILE A 195 -22.66 34.29 24.03
N VAL A 196 -22.98 34.02 22.76
CA VAL A 196 -23.49 35.03 21.82
C VAL A 196 -25.01 35.25 21.95
N GLY A 197 -25.76 34.22 22.35
CA GLY A 197 -27.22 34.20 22.26
C GLY A 197 -27.97 34.73 23.48
N VAL A 198 -27.29 35.08 24.57
CA VAL A 198 -27.96 35.60 25.77
C VAL A 198 -28.22 37.10 25.57
N GLY A 199 -29.50 37.50 25.64
CA GLY A 199 -29.88 38.90 25.45
C GLY A 199 -29.25 39.83 26.49
N LEU A 200 -29.16 41.13 26.19
CA LEU A 200 -28.54 42.20 26.99
C LEU A 200 -28.92 42.26 28.49
N ALA A 201 -29.96 41.54 28.92
CA ALA A 201 -30.44 41.46 30.30
C ALA A 201 -29.66 40.46 31.18
N GLN A 202 -28.97 39.48 30.60
CA GLN A 202 -28.16 38.50 31.33
C GLN A 202 -26.92 38.21 30.49
N LEU A 203 -25.72 38.52 30.98
CA LEU A 203 -24.50 38.43 30.17
C LEU A 203 -24.20 36.99 29.72
N VAL A 204 -24.16 36.04 30.66
CA VAL A 204 -23.92 34.61 30.40
C VAL A 204 -24.61 33.78 31.50
N ASN A 205 -25.24 32.67 31.14
CA ASN A 205 -25.64 31.66 32.13
C ASN A 205 -24.43 30.76 32.42
N TRP A 206 -23.70 31.07 33.50
CA TRP A 206 -22.44 30.40 33.85
C TRP A 206 -22.58 28.89 34.07
N ASP A 207 -23.71 28.42 34.62
CA ASP A 207 -23.94 26.98 34.82
C ASP A 207 -24.11 26.24 33.49
N SER A 208 -24.83 26.84 32.54
CA SER A 208 -24.98 26.28 31.19
C SER A 208 -23.63 26.29 30.46
N TYR A 209 -22.91 27.42 30.56
CA TYR A 209 -21.59 27.62 29.99
C TYR A 209 -20.57 26.58 30.47
N ASP A 210 -20.44 26.40 31.79
CA ASP A 210 -19.44 25.49 32.38
C ASP A 210 -19.71 24.04 31.89
N ASN A 211 -20.99 23.63 31.81
CA ASN A 211 -21.38 22.33 31.24
C ASN A 211 -20.99 22.19 29.76
N SER A 212 -21.34 23.16 28.91
CA SER A 212 -21.01 23.10 27.48
C SER A 212 -19.51 23.20 27.21
N TYR A 213 -18.78 23.93 28.06
CA TYR A 213 -17.32 24.03 28.00
C TYR A 213 -16.65 22.69 28.31
N GLU A 214 -17.10 21.99 29.35
CA GLU A 214 -16.63 20.63 29.68
C GLU A 214 -16.97 19.63 28.57
N GLU A 215 -18.17 19.69 28.00
CA GLU A 215 -18.59 18.84 26.87
C GLU A 215 -17.65 18.99 25.66
N VAL A 216 -17.22 20.21 25.33
CA VAL A 216 -16.24 20.46 24.25
C VAL A 216 -14.87 19.89 24.60
N GLY A 217 -14.40 20.11 25.84
CA GLY A 217 -13.14 19.54 26.34
C GLY A 217 -13.11 18.01 26.27
N GLU A 218 -14.23 17.37 26.62
CA GLU A 218 -14.40 15.92 26.50
C GLU A 218 -14.28 15.46 25.04
N SER A 219 -14.93 16.16 24.10
CA SER A 219 -14.82 15.83 22.66
C SER A 219 -13.38 15.95 22.15
N VAL A 220 -12.64 17.00 22.56
CA VAL A 220 -11.21 17.13 22.24
C VAL A 220 -10.42 15.92 22.75
N ARG A 221 -10.68 15.47 23.98
CA ARG A 221 -10.01 14.30 24.57
C ARG A 221 -10.33 13.02 23.83
N ILE A 222 -11.60 12.76 23.49
CA ILE A 222 -12.04 11.58 22.75
C ILE A 222 -11.38 11.53 21.38
N ILE A 223 -11.44 12.61 20.61
CA ILE A 223 -10.85 12.70 19.27
C ILE A 223 -9.33 12.50 19.33
N THR A 224 -8.65 13.18 20.27
CA THR A 224 -7.19 13.04 20.44
C THR A 224 -6.80 11.60 20.79
N THR A 225 -7.57 10.95 21.66
CA THR A 225 -7.34 9.55 22.07
C THR A 225 -7.52 8.61 20.90
N TYR A 226 -8.58 8.79 20.11
CA TYR A 226 -8.81 8.02 18.89
C TYR A 226 -7.65 8.16 17.90
N LEU A 227 -7.17 9.38 17.66
CA LEU A 227 -6.05 9.64 16.76
C LEU A 227 -4.73 9.02 17.25
N ASN A 228 -4.47 9.08 18.56
CA ASN A 228 -3.30 8.44 19.15
C ASN A 228 -3.35 6.91 19.02
N ALA A 229 -4.54 6.32 19.14
CA ALA A 229 -4.75 4.89 18.88
C ALA A 229 -4.56 4.58 17.39
N ALA A 230 -5.11 5.40 16.49
CA ALA A 230 -4.97 5.24 15.04
C ALA A 230 -3.51 5.36 14.55
N LEU A 231 -2.69 6.18 15.22
CA LEU A 231 -1.24 6.30 14.96
C LEU A 231 -0.45 5.05 15.39
N ASN A 232 -0.92 4.34 16.42
CA ASN A 232 -0.23 3.19 17.00
C ASN A 232 -1.06 1.90 16.83
N PRO A 233 -0.94 1.18 15.70
CA PRO A 233 -1.73 -0.03 15.45
C PRO A 233 -1.52 -1.13 16.51
N VAL A 234 -0.38 -1.15 17.20
CA VAL A 234 -0.12 -2.05 18.33
C VAL A 234 -1.04 -1.70 19.53
N TYR A 235 -1.28 -0.41 19.75
CA TYR A 235 -2.10 0.11 20.85
C TYR A 235 -3.59 -0.19 20.65
N LEU A 236 -4.08 -0.14 19.40
CA LEU A 236 -5.46 -0.55 19.06
C LEU A 236 -5.76 -2.00 19.43
N ARG A 237 -4.79 -2.92 19.28
CA ARG A 237 -4.96 -4.31 19.72
C ARG A 237 -5.12 -4.42 21.24
N TYR A 238 -4.39 -3.59 21.99
CA TYR A 238 -4.46 -3.58 23.45
C TYR A 238 -5.79 -3.00 23.95
N ILE A 239 -6.23 -1.87 23.39
CA ILE A 239 -7.51 -1.24 23.75
C ILE A 239 -8.69 -2.16 23.42
N ARG A 240 -8.69 -2.79 22.24
CA ARG A 240 -9.76 -3.75 21.89
C ARG A 240 -9.81 -4.91 22.88
N LYS A 241 -8.65 -5.45 23.26
CA LYS A 241 -8.59 -6.54 24.23
C LYS A 241 -9.17 -6.13 25.60
N GLN A 242 -8.88 -4.92 26.09
CA GLN A 242 -9.46 -4.44 27.34
C GLN A 242 -10.98 -4.22 27.24
N LEU A 243 -11.46 -3.62 26.14
CA LEU A 243 -12.90 -3.44 25.92
C LEU A 243 -13.65 -4.76 25.81
N ASP A 244 -13.06 -5.80 25.23
CA ASP A 244 -13.65 -7.13 25.15
C ASP A 244 -13.66 -7.82 26.54
N GLU A 245 -12.65 -7.57 27.39
CA GLU A 245 -12.57 -8.08 28.77
C GLU A 245 -13.60 -7.39 29.69
N ASP A 246 -13.76 -6.07 29.62
CA ASP A 246 -14.74 -5.32 30.43
C ASP A 246 -16.21 -5.65 30.05
N ASN A 247 -16.47 -5.91 28.77
CA ASN A 247 -17.79 -6.37 28.31
C ASN A 247 -18.07 -7.82 28.71
N PHE A 248 -17.03 -8.64 28.86
CA PHE A 248 -17.18 -10.00 29.38
C PHE A 248 -17.53 -9.97 30.87
N GLU A 249 -16.84 -9.18 31.68
CA GLU A 249 -17.08 -9.08 33.13
C GLU A 249 -18.44 -8.46 33.50
N SER A 250 -18.98 -7.54 32.67
CA SER A 250 -20.33 -6.98 32.90
C SER A 250 -21.48 -7.90 32.50
N SER A 251 -21.19 -9.01 31.80
CA SER A 251 -22.17 -10.00 31.36
C SER A 251 -22.26 -11.25 32.26
N VAL A 252 -21.40 -11.34 33.28
CA VAL A 252 -21.33 -12.42 34.29
C VAL A 252 -21.90 -11.92 35.62
#